data_AF-A0A524KAM7-F1
#
_entry.id   AF-A0A524KAM7-F1
#
_cell.length_a   1.000
_cell.length_b   1.000
_cell.length_c   1.000
_cell.angle_alpha   90.00
_cell.angle_beta   90.00
_cell.angle_gamma   90.00
#
_symmetry.space_group_name_H-M   'P 1'
#
loop_
_entity.id
_entity.type
_entity.pdbx_description
1 polymer ?
#
loop_
_entity_poly.entity_id
_entity_poly.type
_entity_poly.pdbx_seq_one_letter_code
_entity_poly.pdbx_strand_id
1 'polypeptide(L)'
;MRSRKIVAIAALLIIAMAASVIAQPTVSEKKEIAIFSLGYYGWNIPLETLGTIDVDIQRVFIDLGRFTIFGMQQRFAAADVDQFITVLKQIKETNFVLPEKYQFGEAFLTEADFNKLVGAFIIAVPVVTSFNSEFVSNKEWRTDIKTNISFIDVADGTLLGIANVETSGSSRETQYKSIQGAIDGIPMQLQYEIRKVPAFTLNTRVLGSVGGDIKIELGTNMGIKKGDEYSVITGSDFEGYKDEREVGLLLIKDVGPEVSTAIVLFSKTPVVKDTQLKEIPRQGADLAVYAHTYSVVDGAFASDTSFLVGARAEMTRGFFNVRPYAAVQMILDSDMWLPLNAIIGAEYSMFMRRLEVGARAGLAGSTNAIVRLIEDAASESDDPWFTHYGISAGAYASFLVTRDMKIFVEGQFDYMLGIVSGLGGPFDNYGGYQLGVGVTFKM
;
A
#
# COMPACT_ATOMS: atom_id res chain seq x y z
N MET A 1 11.14 58.86 -38.12
CA MET A 1 10.60 58.71 -36.73
C MET A 1 9.49 57.66 -36.59
N ARG A 2 8.60 57.44 -37.57
CA ARG A 2 7.53 56.43 -37.48
C ARG A 2 8.02 54.96 -37.43
N SER A 3 9.06 54.58 -38.19
CA SER A 3 9.54 53.18 -38.19
C SER A 3 10.20 52.75 -36.87
N ARG A 4 10.92 53.66 -36.20
CA ARG A 4 11.55 53.38 -34.90
C ARG A 4 10.52 53.12 -33.78
N LYS A 5 9.34 53.75 -33.85
CA LYS A 5 8.24 53.50 -32.89
C LYS A 5 7.56 52.16 -33.13
N ILE A 6 7.40 51.74 -34.38
CA ILE A 6 6.81 50.45 -34.74
C ILE A 6 7.72 49.30 -34.32
N VAL A 7 9.04 49.44 -34.53
CA VAL A 7 10.04 48.45 -34.09
C VAL A 7 10.09 48.35 -32.55
N ALA A 8 10.01 49.48 -31.84
CA ALA A 8 9.98 49.47 -30.37
C ALA A 8 8.70 48.81 -29.81
N ILE A 9 7.53 49.02 -30.43
CA ILE A 9 6.27 48.40 -30.03
C ILE A 9 6.26 46.90 -30.35
N ALA A 10 6.81 46.49 -31.51
CA ALA A 10 6.96 45.09 -31.87
C ALA A 10 7.94 44.35 -30.95
N ALA A 11 9.05 45.00 -30.57
CA ALA A 11 9.99 44.45 -29.59
C ALA A 11 9.36 44.32 -28.19
N LEU A 12 8.54 45.29 -27.76
CA LEU A 12 7.79 45.21 -26.50
C LEU A 12 6.71 44.13 -26.52
N LEU A 13 6.06 43.88 -27.66
CA LEU A 13 5.10 42.79 -27.83
C LEU A 13 5.77 41.41 -27.85
N ILE A 14 6.96 41.28 -28.43
CA ILE A 14 7.74 40.03 -28.42
C ILE A 14 8.28 39.74 -27.01
N ILE A 15 8.71 40.77 -26.27
CA ILE A 15 9.13 40.64 -24.87
C ILE A 15 7.94 40.40 -23.93
N ALA A 16 6.75 40.96 -24.23
CA ALA A 16 5.52 40.67 -23.50
C ALA A 16 4.94 39.28 -23.83
N MET A 17 5.20 38.73 -25.01
CA MET A 17 4.88 37.33 -25.37
C MET A 17 5.91 36.32 -24.85
N ALA A 18 7.11 36.76 -24.45
CA ALA A 18 8.08 35.96 -23.72
C ALA A 18 7.77 35.87 -22.20
N ALA A 19 6.70 36.50 -21.74
CA ALA A 19 6.22 36.36 -20.38
C ALA A 19 5.57 34.97 -20.18
N SER A 20 6.28 34.13 -19.43
CA SER A 20 5.83 32.86 -18.85
C SER A 20 5.33 31.82 -19.85
N VAL A 21 6.25 31.01 -20.38
CA VAL A 21 5.95 29.60 -20.62
C VAL A 21 5.56 29.02 -19.27
N ILE A 22 4.27 29.06 -18.92
CA ILE A 22 3.75 28.31 -17.78
C ILE A 22 3.96 26.86 -18.20
N ALA A 23 4.96 26.21 -17.61
CA ALA A 23 5.22 24.79 -17.82
C ALA A 23 3.90 24.04 -17.64
N GLN A 24 3.45 23.36 -18.69
CA GLN A 24 2.21 22.61 -18.61
C GLN A 24 2.38 21.52 -17.54
N PRO A 25 1.35 21.27 -16.71
CA PRO A 25 1.41 20.22 -15.72
C PRO A 25 1.70 18.88 -16.38
N THR A 26 2.56 18.09 -15.75
CA THR A 26 2.85 16.73 -16.20
C THR A 26 1.73 15.80 -15.77
N VAL A 27 1.17 15.07 -16.73
CA VAL A 27 0.12 14.07 -16.51
C VAL A 27 0.64 12.72 -16.99
N SER A 28 0.48 11.70 -16.15
CA SER A 28 0.91 10.34 -16.46
C SER A 28 0.03 9.71 -17.53
N GLU A 29 0.68 8.97 -18.43
CA GLU A 29 0.05 8.17 -19.46
C GLU A 29 0.23 6.67 -19.16
N LYS A 30 -0.64 5.84 -19.77
CA LYS A 30 -0.48 4.38 -19.69
C LYS A 30 0.83 3.98 -20.36
N LYS A 31 1.55 3.06 -19.72
CA LYS A 31 2.79 2.51 -20.25
C LYS A 31 2.59 1.07 -20.65
N GLU A 32 3.27 0.62 -21.69
CA GLU A 32 3.28 -0.80 -22.04
C GLU A 32 4.37 -1.52 -21.25
N ILE A 33 4.02 -2.68 -20.69
CA ILE A 33 4.95 -3.48 -19.90
C ILE A 33 4.91 -4.95 -20.33
N ALA A 34 6.09 -5.51 -20.57
CA ALA A 34 6.27 -6.94 -20.71
C ALA A 34 6.68 -7.55 -19.36
N ILE A 35 5.98 -8.58 -18.91
CA ILE A 35 6.23 -9.24 -17.63
C ILE A 35 6.71 -10.66 -17.90
N PHE A 36 7.92 -10.98 -17.43
CA PHE A 36 8.45 -12.33 -17.48
C PHE A 36 7.90 -13.20 -16.35
N SER A 37 7.89 -14.52 -16.59
CA SER A 37 7.60 -15.49 -15.53
C SER A 37 8.70 -15.45 -14.47
N LEU A 38 8.32 -15.74 -13.23
CA LEU A 38 9.17 -15.71 -12.04
C LEU A 38 10.39 -16.61 -12.18
N GLY A 39 11.57 -16.00 -12.11
CA GLY A 39 12.83 -16.71 -11.95
C GLY A 39 12.97 -17.29 -10.55
N TYR A 40 13.64 -18.43 -10.44
CA TYR A 40 14.11 -18.97 -9.18
C TYR A 40 15.47 -19.63 -9.44
N TYR A 41 16.49 -19.30 -8.64
CA TYR A 41 17.81 -19.89 -8.80
C TYR A 41 18.33 -20.40 -7.45
N GLY A 42 18.74 -21.67 -7.41
CA GLY A 42 19.32 -22.29 -6.21
C GLY A 42 18.31 -22.68 -5.12
N TRP A 43 17.01 -22.51 -5.35
CA TRP A 43 15.96 -22.83 -4.38
C TRP A 43 15.05 -23.93 -4.91
N ASN A 44 14.75 -24.92 -4.07
CA ASN A 44 13.77 -25.96 -4.36
C ASN A 44 12.36 -25.46 -3.98
N ILE A 45 11.71 -24.75 -4.90
CA ILE A 45 10.37 -24.20 -4.71
C ILE A 45 9.36 -25.14 -5.39
N PRO A 46 8.28 -25.56 -4.73
CA PRO A 46 7.23 -26.35 -5.36
C PRO A 46 6.67 -25.64 -6.61
N LEU A 47 6.40 -26.40 -7.68
CA LEU A 47 5.96 -25.84 -8.96
C LEU A 47 4.61 -25.11 -8.83
N GLU A 48 3.72 -25.62 -8.00
CA GLU A 48 2.43 -25.03 -7.69
C GLU A 48 2.58 -23.65 -7.03
N THR A 49 3.57 -23.50 -6.14
CA THR A 49 3.92 -22.23 -5.49
C THR A 49 4.40 -21.21 -6.53
N LEU A 50 5.27 -21.61 -7.45
CA LEU A 50 5.77 -20.74 -8.52
C LEU A 50 4.65 -20.25 -9.44
N GLY A 51 3.78 -21.16 -9.89
CA GLY A 51 2.66 -20.82 -10.75
C GLY A 51 1.65 -19.87 -10.08
N THR A 52 1.43 -20.02 -8.77
CA THR A 52 0.54 -19.13 -8.00
C THR A 52 1.13 -17.72 -7.90
N ILE A 53 2.43 -17.61 -7.58
CA ILE A 53 3.11 -16.31 -7.49
C ILE A 53 3.10 -15.61 -8.86
N ASP A 54 3.32 -16.33 -9.96
CA ASP A 54 3.25 -15.76 -11.32
C ASP A 54 1.90 -15.09 -11.61
N VAL A 55 0.80 -15.78 -11.30
CA VAL A 55 -0.56 -15.28 -11.51
C VAL A 55 -0.82 -14.05 -10.65
N ASP A 56 -0.39 -14.08 -9.38
CA ASP A 56 -0.59 -12.97 -8.46
C ASP A 56 0.23 -11.72 -8.84
N ILE A 57 1.47 -11.90 -9.31
CA ILE A 57 2.28 -10.81 -9.88
C ILE A 57 1.56 -10.20 -11.08
N GLN A 58 1.11 -11.01 -12.04
CA GLN A 58 0.39 -10.49 -13.22
C GLN A 58 -0.90 -9.74 -12.82
N ARG A 59 -1.67 -10.27 -11.86
CA ARG A 59 -2.88 -9.62 -11.34
C ARG A 59 -2.55 -8.25 -10.73
N VAL A 60 -1.44 -8.12 -10.00
CA VAL A 60 -1.01 -6.83 -9.45
C VAL A 60 -0.83 -5.76 -10.54
N PHE A 61 -0.16 -6.09 -11.64
CA PHE A 61 0.01 -5.13 -12.73
C PHE A 61 -1.33 -4.77 -13.39
N ILE A 62 -2.25 -5.73 -13.52
CA ILE A 62 -3.60 -5.48 -14.05
C ILE A 62 -4.36 -4.52 -13.11
N ASP A 63 -4.34 -4.79 -11.81
CA ASP A 63 -5.04 -4.02 -10.78
C ASP A 63 -4.50 -2.60 -10.61
N LEU A 64 -3.22 -2.36 -10.96
CA LEU A 64 -2.63 -1.03 -10.99
C LEU A 64 -3.17 -0.16 -12.13
N GLY A 65 -3.82 -0.72 -13.15
CA GLY A 65 -4.56 -0.03 -14.23
C GLY A 65 -3.73 0.82 -15.20
N ARG A 66 -2.54 1.29 -14.78
CA ARG A 66 -1.65 2.20 -15.50
C ARG A 66 -0.72 1.52 -16.51
N PHE A 67 -0.89 0.21 -16.71
CA PHE A 67 -0.10 -0.59 -17.63
C PHE A 67 -0.96 -1.30 -18.68
N THR A 68 -0.45 -1.36 -19.90
CA THR A 68 -0.89 -2.33 -20.92
C THR A 68 0.08 -3.51 -20.86
N ILE A 69 -0.43 -4.70 -20.55
CA ILE A 69 0.41 -5.83 -20.15
C ILE A 69 0.57 -6.84 -21.27
N PHE A 70 1.82 -7.24 -21.50
CA PHE A 70 2.19 -8.38 -22.32
C PHE A 70 2.84 -9.44 -21.43
N GLY A 71 2.16 -10.57 -21.20
CA GLY A 71 2.73 -11.69 -20.47
C GLY A 71 3.71 -12.48 -21.34
N MET A 72 4.91 -12.72 -20.82
CA MET A 72 5.93 -13.58 -21.44
C MET A 72 5.95 -14.93 -20.69
N GLN A 73 6.17 -16.03 -21.42
CA GLN A 73 6.19 -17.37 -20.81
C GLN A 73 7.56 -17.74 -20.22
N GLN A 74 8.62 -17.08 -20.70
CA GLN A 74 10.00 -17.35 -20.35
C GLN A 74 10.34 -16.89 -18.92
N ARG A 75 11.23 -17.62 -18.24
CA ARG A 75 11.75 -17.32 -16.89
C ARG A 75 13.23 -16.91 -17.00
N PHE A 76 13.64 -15.83 -16.36
CA PHE A 76 15.05 -15.45 -16.26
C PHE A 76 15.63 -15.84 -14.91
N ALA A 77 16.91 -16.25 -14.87
CA ALA A 77 17.64 -16.27 -13.61
C ALA A 77 18.08 -14.84 -13.24
N ALA A 78 18.29 -14.58 -11.94
CA ALA A 78 18.78 -13.27 -11.47
C ALA A 78 20.06 -12.82 -12.18
N ALA A 79 20.98 -13.75 -12.47
CA ALA A 79 22.26 -13.47 -13.11
C ALA A 79 22.12 -13.11 -14.61
N ASP A 80 21.01 -13.46 -15.26
CA ASP A 80 20.83 -13.28 -16.70
C ASP A 80 20.22 -11.92 -17.05
N VAL A 81 19.75 -11.16 -16.07
CA VAL A 81 19.10 -9.85 -16.27
C VAL A 81 20.07 -8.84 -16.87
N ASP A 82 21.30 -8.78 -16.36
CA ASP A 82 22.34 -7.86 -16.87
C ASP A 82 22.81 -8.24 -18.28
N GLN A 83 22.90 -9.54 -18.57
CA GLN A 83 23.19 -10.04 -19.91
C GLN A 83 22.05 -9.67 -20.87
N PHE A 84 20.81 -9.82 -20.45
CA PHE A 84 19.63 -9.43 -21.22
C PHE A 84 19.63 -7.93 -21.56
N ILE A 85 19.89 -7.07 -20.56
CA ILE A 85 20.03 -5.61 -20.78
C ILE A 85 21.13 -5.31 -21.80
N THR A 86 22.28 -5.99 -21.70
CA THR A 86 23.41 -5.78 -22.60
C THR A 86 23.06 -6.15 -24.04
N VAL A 87 22.37 -7.29 -24.24
CA VAL A 87 21.93 -7.73 -25.57
C VAL A 87 20.89 -6.77 -26.16
N LEU A 88 19.94 -6.28 -25.35
CA LEU A 88 18.98 -5.26 -25.79
C LEU A 88 19.69 -4.00 -26.31
N LYS A 89 20.74 -3.53 -25.64
CA LYS A 89 21.52 -2.36 -26.08
C LYS A 89 22.24 -2.61 -27.40
N GLN A 90 22.93 -3.75 -27.53
CA GLN A 90 23.68 -4.11 -28.74
C GLN A 90 22.80 -4.17 -29.99
N ILE A 91 21.57 -4.67 -29.84
CA ILE A 91 20.60 -4.79 -30.93
C ILE A 91 20.09 -3.42 -31.39
N LYS A 92 20.04 -2.42 -30.50
CA LYS A 92 19.66 -1.05 -30.87
C LYS A 92 20.78 -0.25 -31.50
N GLU A 93 22.02 -0.52 -31.10
CA GLU A 93 23.20 0.19 -31.60
C GLU A 93 23.68 -0.32 -32.97
N THR A 94 23.21 -1.49 -33.42
CA THR A 94 23.65 -2.12 -34.67
C THR A 94 22.46 -2.58 -35.50
N ASN A 95 22.56 -2.65 -36.84
CA ASN A 95 21.66 -3.45 -37.69
C ASN A 95 21.85 -4.95 -37.38
N PHE A 96 21.58 -5.34 -36.14
CA PHE A 96 21.81 -6.68 -35.64
C PHE A 96 20.74 -7.60 -36.21
N VAL A 97 21.17 -8.56 -37.03
CA VAL A 97 20.28 -9.60 -37.53
C VAL A 97 20.01 -10.54 -36.37
N LEU A 98 18.76 -10.52 -35.89
CA LEU A 98 18.34 -11.36 -34.77
C LEU A 98 18.45 -12.85 -35.19
N PRO A 99 19.14 -13.71 -34.41
CA PRO A 99 19.07 -15.15 -34.62
C PRO A 99 17.64 -15.66 -34.44
N GLU A 100 17.25 -16.73 -35.14
CA GLU A 100 15.89 -17.32 -35.03
C GLU A 100 15.52 -17.69 -33.57
N LYS A 101 16.51 -18.00 -32.74
CA LYS A 101 16.38 -18.22 -31.29
C LYS A 101 17.59 -17.65 -30.56
N TYR A 102 17.34 -16.88 -29.50
CA TYR A 102 18.38 -16.40 -28.59
C TYR A 102 18.20 -17.01 -27.21
N GLN A 103 19.27 -17.52 -26.61
CA GLN A 103 19.25 -18.17 -25.30
C GLN A 103 19.75 -17.22 -24.21
N PHE A 104 18.98 -17.07 -23.14
CA PHE A 104 19.34 -16.37 -21.91
C PHE A 104 19.24 -17.36 -20.75
N GLY A 105 20.37 -17.88 -20.27
CA GLY A 105 20.38 -18.97 -19.30
C GLY A 105 19.58 -20.19 -19.81
N GLU A 106 18.47 -20.52 -19.14
CA GLU A 106 17.55 -21.58 -19.53
C GLU A 106 16.38 -21.11 -20.44
N ALA A 107 16.21 -19.80 -20.63
CA ALA A 107 15.15 -19.24 -21.47
C ALA A 107 15.57 -19.13 -22.94
N PHE A 108 14.65 -19.47 -23.84
CA PHE A 108 14.79 -19.23 -25.28
C PHE A 108 13.76 -18.18 -25.74
N LEU A 109 14.24 -17.08 -26.32
CA LEU A 109 13.41 -16.08 -26.98
C LEU A 109 13.44 -16.29 -28.49
N THR A 110 12.26 -16.31 -29.10
CA THR A 110 12.11 -16.30 -30.56
C THR A 110 12.17 -14.88 -31.11
N GLU A 111 12.34 -14.72 -32.42
CA GLU A 111 12.23 -13.42 -33.08
C GLU A 111 10.87 -12.73 -32.81
N ALA A 112 9.78 -13.50 -32.77
CA ALA A 112 8.45 -12.98 -32.47
C ALA A 112 8.33 -12.47 -31.01
N ASP A 113 8.95 -13.17 -30.06
CA ASP A 113 9.01 -12.74 -28.65
C ASP A 113 9.83 -11.45 -28.53
N PHE A 114 10.93 -11.37 -29.27
CA PHE A 114 11.79 -10.20 -29.26
C PHE A 114 11.11 -8.97 -29.88
N ASN A 115 10.41 -9.14 -31.00
CA ASN A 115 9.63 -8.06 -31.61
C ASN A 115 8.53 -7.52 -30.66
N LYS A 116 7.94 -8.38 -29.83
CA LYS A 116 7.03 -7.94 -28.76
C LYS A 116 7.75 -7.14 -27.67
N LEU A 117 8.95 -7.55 -27.28
CA LEU A 117 9.76 -6.86 -26.26
C LEU A 117 10.27 -5.51 -26.74
N VAL A 118 10.63 -5.37 -28.02
CA VAL A 118 11.00 -4.10 -28.64
C VAL A 118 9.81 -3.15 -28.73
N GLY A 119 8.59 -3.68 -28.88
CA GLY A 119 7.36 -2.91 -28.81
C GLY A 119 7.00 -2.46 -27.38
N ALA A 120 7.39 -3.23 -26.36
CA ALA A 120 7.15 -2.85 -24.97
C ALA A 120 8.04 -1.69 -24.53
N PHE A 121 7.47 -0.73 -23.80
CA PHE A 121 8.23 0.39 -23.24
C PHE A 121 9.06 -0.03 -22.02
N ILE A 122 8.55 -0.98 -21.23
CA ILE A 122 9.17 -1.44 -19.98
C ILE A 122 9.18 -2.96 -19.93
N ILE A 123 10.25 -3.53 -19.37
CA ILE A 123 10.34 -4.95 -19.05
C ILE A 123 10.41 -5.14 -17.54
N ALA A 124 9.56 -6.01 -16.99
CA ALA A 124 9.58 -6.45 -15.60
C ALA A 124 10.13 -7.88 -15.51
N VAL A 125 11.20 -8.04 -14.73
CA VAL A 125 11.84 -9.35 -14.50
C VAL A 125 11.74 -9.72 -13.02
N PRO A 126 10.76 -10.56 -12.63
CA PRO A 126 10.61 -11.03 -11.25
C PRO A 126 11.52 -12.22 -10.96
N VAL A 127 12.19 -12.21 -9.81
CA VAL A 127 13.06 -13.31 -9.36
C VAL A 127 12.94 -13.54 -7.85
N VAL A 128 12.76 -14.79 -7.44
CA VAL A 128 12.89 -15.21 -6.04
C VAL A 128 14.36 -15.24 -5.65
N THR A 129 14.73 -14.40 -4.68
CA THR A 129 16.10 -14.30 -4.17
C THR A 129 16.30 -15.11 -2.90
N SER A 130 15.23 -15.35 -2.13
CA SER A 130 15.25 -16.21 -0.95
C SER A 130 13.92 -16.92 -0.77
N PHE A 131 14.00 -18.21 -0.44
CA PHE A 131 12.86 -19.02 -0.03
C PHE A 131 13.29 -19.88 1.17
N ASN A 132 12.93 -19.46 2.37
CA ASN A 132 13.20 -20.25 3.57
C ASN A 132 11.89 -20.83 4.09
N SER A 133 11.81 -22.14 4.27
CA SER A 133 10.65 -22.79 4.87
C SER A 133 11.14 -23.85 5.84
N GLU A 134 10.92 -23.61 7.12
CA GLU A 134 11.46 -24.43 8.20
C GLU A 134 10.42 -24.65 9.30
N PHE A 135 10.56 -25.78 9.99
CA PHE A 135 9.77 -26.06 11.19
C PHE A 135 10.50 -25.50 12.40
N VAL A 136 10.06 -24.34 12.88
CA VAL A 136 10.72 -23.56 13.92
C VAL A 136 10.33 -24.11 15.29
N SER A 137 11.34 -24.29 16.15
CA SER A 137 11.18 -24.70 17.55
C SER A 137 10.35 -25.98 17.76
N ASN A 138 10.32 -26.87 16.75
CA ASN A 138 9.46 -28.05 16.72
C ASN A 138 7.98 -27.75 16.98
N LYS A 139 7.49 -26.56 16.60
CA LYS A 139 6.14 -26.09 16.92
C LYS A 139 5.36 -25.64 15.71
N GLU A 140 5.96 -24.83 14.84
CA GLU A 140 5.25 -24.27 13.69
C GLU A 140 6.13 -24.19 12.46
N TRP A 141 5.52 -24.35 11.29
CA TRP A 141 6.13 -24.02 10.02
C TRP A 141 6.17 -22.52 9.85
N ARG A 142 7.32 -22.01 9.47
CA ARG A 142 7.51 -20.62 9.07
C ARG A 142 8.10 -20.59 7.68
N THR A 143 7.50 -19.80 6.81
CA THR A 143 7.99 -19.56 5.46
C THR A 143 8.25 -18.08 5.26
N ASP A 144 9.44 -17.73 4.78
CA ASP A 144 9.84 -16.39 4.38
C ASP A 144 10.19 -16.40 2.88
N ILE A 145 9.59 -15.51 2.09
CA ILE A 145 9.81 -15.38 0.66
C ILE A 145 10.33 -13.97 0.35
N LYS A 146 11.46 -13.88 -0.36
CA LYS A 146 11.98 -12.62 -0.90
C LYS A 146 11.95 -12.66 -2.41
N THR A 147 11.28 -11.67 -3.00
CA THR A 147 11.14 -11.54 -4.45
C THR A 147 11.55 -10.14 -4.87
N ASN A 148 12.43 -10.07 -5.87
CA ASN A 148 12.85 -8.81 -6.47
C ASN A 148 12.26 -8.72 -7.88
N ILE A 149 11.72 -7.56 -8.23
CA ILE A 149 11.26 -7.29 -9.59
C ILE A 149 12.04 -6.10 -10.14
N SER A 150 12.87 -6.37 -11.14
CA SER A 150 13.65 -5.34 -11.83
C SER A 150 12.84 -4.76 -12.99
N PHE A 151 12.81 -3.43 -13.07
CA PHE A 151 12.15 -2.70 -14.15
C PHE A 151 13.17 -2.08 -15.08
N ILE A 152 13.15 -2.48 -16.34
CA ILE A 152 14.10 -2.05 -17.36
C ILE A 152 13.36 -1.20 -18.38
N ASP A 153 13.87 0.00 -18.64
CA ASP A 153 13.43 0.80 -19.78
C ASP A 153 14.03 0.19 -21.05
N VAL A 154 13.16 -0.18 -21.98
CA VAL A 154 13.59 -0.77 -23.25
C VAL A 154 14.27 0.28 -24.11
N ALA A 155 13.86 1.55 -24.03
CA ALA A 155 14.34 2.66 -24.87
C ALA A 155 15.87 2.78 -24.81
N ASP A 156 16.42 2.81 -23.60
CA ASP A 156 17.84 3.07 -23.31
C ASP A 156 18.54 1.88 -22.62
N GLY A 157 17.81 0.81 -22.29
CA GLY A 157 18.33 -0.34 -21.56
C GLY A 157 18.79 0.02 -20.14
N THR A 158 18.15 0.99 -19.49
CA THR A 158 18.48 1.38 -18.12
C THR A 158 17.53 0.76 -17.10
N LEU A 159 18.01 0.59 -15.88
CA LEU A 159 17.19 0.12 -14.77
C LEU A 159 16.39 1.31 -14.21
N LEU A 160 15.07 1.26 -14.36
CA LEU A 160 14.13 2.26 -13.82
C LEU A 160 13.97 2.14 -12.30
N GLY A 161 14.14 0.93 -11.77
CA GLY A 161 14.01 0.64 -10.35
C GLY A 161 13.86 -0.84 -10.05
N ILE A 162 13.81 -1.17 -8.76
CA ILE A 162 13.60 -2.52 -8.25
C ILE A 162 12.49 -2.46 -7.20
N ALA A 163 11.49 -3.31 -7.33
CA ALA A 163 10.53 -3.57 -6.25
C ALA A 163 11.01 -4.77 -5.44
N ASN A 164 11.22 -4.58 -4.13
CA ASN A 164 11.63 -5.65 -3.21
C ASN A 164 10.44 -6.05 -2.34
N VAL A 165 10.01 -7.29 -2.49
CA VAL A 165 8.88 -7.86 -1.76
C VAL A 165 9.44 -8.88 -0.78
N GLU A 166 9.16 -8.67 0.50
CA GLU A 166 9.47 -9.62 1.57
C GLU A 166 8.16 -9.95 2.27
N THR A 167 7.79 -11.23 2.24
CA THR A 167 6.58 -11.73 2.87
C THR A 167 6.87 -12.96 3.71
N SER A 168 6.03 -13.17 4.71
CA SER A 168 6.16 -14.29 5.62
C SER A 168 4.79 -14.88 5.95
N GLY A 169 4.79 -16.15 6.30
CA GLY A 169 3.62 -16.88 6.76
C GLY A 169 4.01 -17.94 7.78
N SER A 170 3.10 -18.26 8.70
CA SER A 170 3.30 -19.30 9.69
C SER A 170 2.06 -20.19 9.82
N SER A 171 2.28 -21.46 10.18
CA SER A 171 1.22 -22.43 10.47
C SER A 171 1.75 -23.56 11.35
N ARG A 172 1.06 -23.90 12.43
CA ARG A 172 1.31 -25.09 13.25
C ARG A 172 0.93 -26.37 12.54
N GLU A 173 -0.01 -26.29 11.59
CA GLU A 173 -0.63 -27.46 10.98
C GLU A 173 0.16 -28.01 9.80
N THR A 174 0.54 -27.17 8.83
CA THR A 174 1.23 -27.65 7.62
C THR A 174 2.19 -26.63 7.03
N GLN A 175 3.27 -27.12 6.42
CA GLN A 175 4.18 -26.31 5.60
C GLN A 175 3.46 -25.60 4.44
N TYR A 176 2.47 -26.26 3.85
CA TYR A 176 1.69 -25.69 2.75
C TYR A 176 0.95 -24.41 3.18
N LYS A 177 0.31 -24.41 4.35
CA LYS A 177 -0.38 -23.23 4.89
C LYS A 177 0.58 -22.07 5.18
N SER A 178 1.77 -22.34 5.72
CA SER A 178 2.77 -21.28 5.93
C SER A 178 3.26 -20.67 4.62
N ILE A 179 3.47 -21.50 3.59
CA ILE A 179 3.80 -21.05 2.22
C ILE A 179 2.67 -20.21 1.63
N GLN A 180 1.42 -20.66 1.73
CA GLN A 180 0.27 -19.92 1.21
C GLN A 180 0.13 -18.55 1.89
N GLY A 181 0.28 -18.48 3.21
CA GLY A 181 0.24 -17.22 3.95
C GLY A 181 1.33 -16.23 3.49
N ALA A 182 2.54 -16.73 3.19
CA ALA A 182 3.60 -15.89 2.62
C ALA A 182 3.23 -15.40 1.19
N ILE A 183 2.60 -16.24 0.37
CA ILE A 183 2.15 -15.84 -0.98
C ILE A 183 1.03 -14.77 -0.90
N ASP A 184 0.06 -14.94 -0.01
CA ASP A 184 -1.10 -14.04 0.11
C ASP A 184 -0.70 -12.58 0.45
N GLY A 185 0.47 -12.38 1.06
CA GLY A 185 1.02 -11.05 1.33
C GLY A 185 1.63 -10.34 0.11
N ILE A 186 2.03 -11.09 -0.94
CA ILE A 186 2.79 -10.57 -2.09
C ILE A 186 2.00 -9.46 -2.81
N PRO A 187 0.69 -9.59 -3.12
CA PRO A 187 -0.01 -8.61 -3.91
C PRO A 187 -0.03 -7.20 -3.31
N MET A 188 -0.27 -7.09 -2.01
CA MET A 188 -0.33 -5.80 -1.33
C MET A 188 1.04 -5.12 -1.30
N GLN A 189 2.06 -5.86 -0.89
CA GLN A 189 3.43 -5.35 -0.80
C GLN A 189 3.97 -4.98 -2.18
N LEU A 190 3.70 -5.80 -3.20
CA LEU A 190 4.16 -5.53 -4.56
C LEU A 190 3.48 -4.28 -5.15
N GLN A 191 2.17 -4.09 -4.97
CA GLN A 191 1.48 -2.88 -5.41
C GLN A 191 2.12 -1.62 -4.82
N TYR A 192 2.46 -1.66 -3.54
CA TYR A 192 3.12 -0.55 -2.86
C TYR A 192 4.51 -0.25 -3.44
N GLU A 193 5.35 -1.28 -3.59
CA GLU A 193 6.71 -1.10 -4.07
C GLU A 193 6.77 -0.65 -5.54
N ILE A 194 5.85 -1.12 -6.40
CA ILE A 194 5.76 -0.64 -7.78
C ILE A 194 5.42 0.86 -7.81
N ARG A 195 4.44 1.31 -7.01
CA ARG A 195 4.02 2.73 -6.98
C ARG A 195 5.12 3.67 -6.49
N LYS A 196 6.04 3.16 -5.66
CA LYS A 196 7.22 3.89 -5.17
C LYS A 196 8.29 4.11 -6.23
N VAL A 197 8.32 3.31 -7.28
CA VAL A 197 9.25 3.54 -8.39
C VAL A 197 8.89 4.89 -9.04
N PRO A 198 9.81 5.87 -9.10
CA PRO A 198 9.48 7.22 -9.57
C PRO A 198 8.90 7.27 -10.98
N ALA A 199 9.31 6.32 -11.84
CA ALA A 199 8.78 6.19 -13.20
C ALA A 199 7.30 5.76 -13.24
N PHE A 200 6.75 5.22 -12.16
CA PHE A 200 5.38 4.69 -12.08
C PHE A 200 4.48 5.45 -11.11
N THR A 201 5.04 6.31 -10.26
CA THR A 201 4.27 7.25 -9.44
C THR A 201 3.45 8.17 -10.35
N LEU A 202 2.13 8.25 -10.13
CA LEU A 202 1.29 9.08 -10.99
C LEU A 202 1.53 10.57 -10.73
N ASN A 203 1.68 11.31 -11.82
CA ASN A 203 1.58 12.75 -11.85
C ASN A 203 0.26 13.09 -12.53
N THR A 204 -0.47 14.04 -11.97
CA THR A 204 -1.75 14.49 -12.51
C THR A 204 -1.94 15.98 -12.22
N ARG A 205 -3.06 16.55 -12.66
CA ARG A 205 -3.42 17.92 -12.39
C ARG A 205 -4.86 18.07 -11.95
N VAL A 206 -5.14 19.23 -11.39
CA VAL A 206 -6.50 19.68 -11.06
C VAL A 206 -7.21 20.17 -12.32
N LEU A 207 -8.39 19.64 -12.59
CA LEU A 207 -9.29 20.09 -13.67
C LEU A 207 -10.15 21.29 -13.23
N GLY A 208 -10.49 21.35 -11.94
CA GLY A 208 -11.28 22.42 -11.36
C GLY A 208 -11.86 22.04 -9.99
N SER A 209 -12.72 22.90 -9.44
CA SER A 209 -13.46 22.62 -8.21
C SER A 209 -14.96 22.71 -8.44
N VAL A 210 -15.71 21.78 -7.83
CA VAL A 210 -17.17 21.72 -7.86
C VAL A 210 -17.67 21.49 -6.45
N GLY A 211 -18.41 22.45 -5.88
CA GLY A 211 -18.98 22.31 -4.53
C GLY A 211 -17.94 22.18 -3.42
N GLY A 212 -16.71 22.70 -3.61
CA GLY A 212 -15.60 22.57 -2.66
C GLY A 212 -14.77 21.29 -2.83
N ASP A 213 -15.26 20.31 -3.59
CA ASP A 213 -14.49 19.15 -4.00
C ASP A 213 -13.57 19.52 -5.19
N ILE A 214 -12.44 18.84 -5.30
CA ILE A 214 -11.44 19.01 -6.37
C ILE A 214 -11.59 17.89 -7.39
N LYS A 215 -11.72 18.24 -8.67
CA LYS A 215 -11.67 17.28 -9.78
C LYS A 215 -10.24 17.15 -10.28
N ILE A 216 -9.75 15.93 -10.41
CA ILE A 216 -8.41 15.65 -10.91
C ILE A 216 -8.49 14.83 -12.20
N GLU A 217 -7.52 15.06 -13.08
CA GLU A 217 -7.33 14.23 -14.26
C GLU A 217 -6.88 12.83 -13.81
N LEU A 218 -7.24 11.79 -14.54
CA LEU A 218 -7.04 10.37 -14.21
C LEU A 218 -8.09 9.79 -13.24
N GLY A 219 -8.39 8.51 -13.46
CA GLY A 219 -9.40 7.76 -12.74
C GLY A 219 -9.03 6.29 -12.53
N THR A 220 -10.06 5.44 -12.48
CA THR A 220 -9.86 3.98 -12.36
C THR A 220 -9.06 3.42 -13.51
N ASN A 221 -9.09 4.06 -14.69
CA ASN A 221 -8.28 3.69 -15.85
C ASN A 221 -6.77 3.75 -15.58
N MET A 222 -6.32 4.50 -14.57
CA MET A 222 -4.91 4.59 -14.14
C MET A 222 -4.68 3.95 -12.76
N GLY A 223 -5.67 3.21 -12.24
CA GLY A 223 -5.61 2.53 -10.95
C GLY A 223 -5.70 3.45 -9.74
N ILE A 224 -6.31 4.62 -9.88
CA ILE A 224 -6.70 5.45 -8.73
C ILE A 224 -7.82 4.74 -7.97
N LYS A 225 -7.72 4.72 -6.64
CA LYS A 225 -8.73 4.17 -5.73
C LYS A 225 -9.15 5.23 -4.72
N LYS A 226 -10.33 5.03 -4.11
CA LYS A 226 -10.76 5.80 -2.94
C LYS A 226 -9.71 5.69 -1.85
N GLY A 227 -9.49 6.76 -1.10
CA GLY A 227 -8.49 6.81 -0.04
C GLY A 227 -7.04 6.93 -0.52
N ASP A 228 -6.77 6.93 -1.84
CA ASP A 228 -5.46 7.33 -2.34
C ASP A 228 -5.16 8.79 -1.97
N GLU A 229 -3.89 9.10 -1.79
CA GLU A 229 -3.42 10.43 -1.40
C GLU A 229 -2.56 11.06 -2.49
N TYR A 230 -2.69 12.38 -2.64
CA TYR A 230 -1.91 13.16 -3.60
C TYR A 230 -1.32 14.39 -2.92
N SER A 231 -0.04 14.65 -3.15
CA SER A 231 0.63 15.87 -2.75
C SER A 231 0.37 16.98 -3.75
N VAL A 232 0.17 18.20 -3.23
CA VAL A 232 0.16 19.42 -4.04
C VAL A 232 1.60 19.83 -4.25
N ILE A 233 2.03 19.85 -5.52
CA ILE A 233 3.39 20.24 -5.89
C ILE A 233 3.36 21.67 -6.40
N THR A 234 4.25 22.49 -5.87
CA THR A 234 4.57 23.80 -6.42
C THR A 234 6.03 23.80 -6.80
N GLY A 235 6.34 24.20 -8.03
CA GLY A 235 7.73 24.34 -8.43
C GLY A 235 7.95 25.53 -9.34
N SER A 236 9.20 25.97 -9.35
CA SER A 236 9.73 26.90 -10.34
C SER A 236 11.05 26.34 -10.85
N ASP A 237 11.28 26.43 -12.14
CA ASP A 237 12.61 26.17 -12.69
C ASP A 237 13.55 27.30 -12.26
N PHE A 238 14.65 26.95 -11.59
CA PHE A 238 15.70 27.88 -11.22
C PHE A 238 17.00 27.43 -11.89
N GLU A 239 17.48 28.22 -12.86
CA GLU A 239 18.72 27.94 -13.61
C GLU A 239 18.79 26.53 -14.25
N GLY A 240 17.63 26.00 -14.67
CA GLY A 240 17.52 24.65 -15.26
C GLY A 240 17.39 23.51 -14.24
N TYR A 241 17.37 23.82 -12.94
CA TYR A 241 17.02 22.87 -11.89
C TYR A 241 15.56 23.02 -11.49
N LYS A 242 14.87 21.89 -11.33
CA LYS A 242 13.50 21.87 -10.82
C LYS A 242 13.52 22.02 -9.28
N ASP A 243 13.11 23.18 -8.75
CA ASP A 243 12.80 23.34 -7.32
C ASP A 243 11.33 23.02 -7.10
N GLU A 244 11.00 21.73 -6.96
CA GLU A 244 9.66 21.26 -6.63
C GLU A 244 9.49 21.05 -5.13
N ARG A 245 8.41 21.61 -4.56
CA ARG A 245 8.08 21.50 -3.15
C ARG A 245 6.65 21.01 -2.95
N GLU A 246 6.51 20.11 -1.98
CA GLU A 246 5.21 19.67 -1.50
C GLU A 246 4.63 20.69 -0.51
N VAL A 247 3.41 21.17 -0.79
CA VAL A 247 2.75 22.23 -0.02
C VAL A 247 1.35 21.89 0.47
N GLY A 248 0.82 20.73 0.10
CA GLY A 248 -0.54 20.32 0.45
C GLY A 248 -0.78 18.83 0.25
N LEU A 249 -1.92 18.36 0.75
CA LEU A 249 -2.36 16.97 0.72
C LEU A 249 -3.85 16.91 0.34
N LEU A 250 -4.15 16.10 -0.66
CA LEU A 250 -5.49 15.75 -1.11
C LEU A 250 -5.76 14.26 -0.82
N LEU A 251 -7.02 13.95 -0.52
CA LEU A 251 -7.53 12.60 -0.31
C LEU A 251 -8.61 12.28 -1.33
N ILE A 252 -8.48 11.17 -2.05
CA ILE A 252 -9.45 10.75 -3.06
C ILE A 252 -10.73 10.26 -2.38
N LYS A 253 -11.83 10.96 -2.66
CA LYS A 253 -13.18 10.69 -2.15
C LYS A 253 -13.95 9.74 -3.06
N ASP A 254 -13.86 9.96 -4.36
CA ASP A 254 -14.58 9.18 -5.36
C ASP A 254 -13.81 9.10 -6.68
N VAL A 255 -14.02 8.03 -7.45
CA VAL A 255 -13.21 7.72 -8.63
C VAL A 255 -14.13 7.37 -9.80
N GLY A 256 -14.07 8.16 -10.87
CA GLY A 256 -14.67 7.83 -12.16
C GLY A 256 -13.65 7.17 -13.10
N PRO A 257 -14.04 6.84 -14.35
CA PRO A 257 -13.15 6.19 -15.30
C PRO A 257 -11.89 7.01 -15.62
N GLU A 258 -12.04 8.30 -15.87
CA GLU A 258 -10.96 9.21 -16.30
C GLU A 258 -10.77 10.43 -15.40
N VAL A 259 -11.71 10.65 -14.47
CA VAL A 259 -11.72 11.81 -13.58
C VAL A 259 -12.04 11.33 -12.17
N SER A 260 -11.24 11.77 -11.21
CA SER A 260 -11.47 11.49 -9.79
C SER A 260 -11.86 12.76 -9.02
N THR A 261 -12.50 12.55 -7.88
CA THR A 261 -12.94 13.60 -6.96
C THR A 261 -12.16 13.48 -5.66
N ALA A 262 -11.56 14.57 -5.21
CA ALA A 262 -10.73 14.63 -4.03
C ALA A 262 -11.20 15.76 -3.09
N ILE A 263 -10.87 15.62 -1.81
CA ILE A 263 -10.98 16.70 -0.83
C ILE A 263 -9.58 17.17 -0.43
N VAL A 264 -9.46 18.45 -0.07
CA VAL A 264 -8.19 19.00 0.43
C VAL A 264 -8.12 18.79 1.95
N LEU A 265 -7.16 17.98 2.41
CA LEU A 265 -6.89 17.81 3.84
C LEU A 265 -6.16 19.05 4.38
N PHE A 266 -5.14 19.52 3.65
CA PHE A 266 -4.54 20.84 3.86
C PHE A 266 -3.82 21.31 2.61
N SER A 267 -3.63 22.62 2.46
CA SER A 267 -2.73 23.18 1.46
C SER A 267 -2.26 24.56 1.91
N LYS A 268 -0.98 24.88 1.66
CA LYS A 268 -0.41 26.22 1.89
C LYS A 268 -0.70 27.16 0.72
N THR A 269 -1.02 26.63 -0.45
CA THR A 269 -1.35 27.39 -1.65
C THR A 269 -2.77 27.06 -2.14
N PRO A 270 -3.44 27.96 -2.87
CA PRO A 270 -4.74 27.67 -3.48
C PRO A 270 -4.63 26.49 -4.47
N VAL A 271 -5.52 25.51 -4.34
CA VAL A 271 -5.63 24.37 -5.25
C VAL A 271 -6.60 24.76 -6.37
N VAL A 272 -6.05 25.23 -7.49
CA VAL A 272 -6.81 25.72 -8.65
C VAL A 272 -6.56 24.86 -9.89
N LYS A 273 -7.28 25.13 -10.98
CA LYS A 273 -7.06 24.42 -12.25
C LYS A 273 -5.57 24.44 -12.65
N ASP A 274 -5.11 23.32 -13.20
CA ASP A 274 -3.73 23.08 -13.61
C ASP A 274 -2.70 23.04 -12.46
N THR A 275 -3.15 22.99 -11.20
CA THR A 275 -2.25 22.68 -10.07
C THR A 275 -1.69 21.26 -10.23
N GLN A 276 -0.36 21.12 -10.19
CA GLN A 276 0.32 19.83 -10.26
C GLN A 276 0.07 19.02 -8.98
N LEU A 277 -0.29 17.76 -9.18
CA LEU A 277 -0.47 16.76 -8.15
C LEU A 277 0.46 15.58 -8.40
N LYS A 278 0.96 14.98 -7.32
CA LYS A 278 1.77 13.77 -7.38
C LYS A 278 1.24 12.75 -6.40
N GLU A 279 1.07 11.52 -6.85
CA GLU A 279 0.63 10.40 -6.02
C GLU A 279 1.59 10.21 -4.83
N ILE A 280 1.03 9.92 -3.67
CA ILE A 280 1.79 9.45 -2.51
C ILE A 280 1.55 7.95 -2.40
N PRO A 281 2.54 7.11 -2.76
CA PRO A 281 2.43 5.67 -2.62
C PRO A 281 2.29 5.31 -1.14
N ARG A 282 1.10 4.83 -0.77
CA ARG A 282 0.77 4.25 0.54
C ARG A 282 0.62 2.74 0.40
N GLN A 283 0.97 1.98 1.42
CA GLN A 283 0.63 0.56 1.57
C GLN A 283 -0.90 0.37 1.56
N GLY A 284 -1.64 1.38 2.03
CA GLY A 284 -3.10 1.38 1.98
C GLY A 284 -3.76 0.91 3.28
N ALA A 285 -3.01 0.96 4.38
CA ALA A 285 -3.52 0.83 5.72
C ALA A 285 -2.90 1.89 6.64
N ASP A 286 -3.66 2.39 7.60
CA ASP A 286 -3.15 3.27 8.66
C ASP A 286 -2.93 2.41 9.92
N LEU A 287 -1.76 2.53 10.55
CA LEU A 287 -1.43 1.84 11.80
C LEU A 287 -1.55 2.80 12.97
N ALA A 288 -2.48 2.52 13.88
CA ALA A 288 -2.69 3.26 15.11
C ALA A 288 -2.15 2.49 16.31
N VAL A 289 -1.50 3.18 17.24
CA VAL A 289 -1.13 2.68 18.57
C VAL A 289 -1.73 3.60 19.63
N TYR A 290 -2.29 3.01 20.68
CA TYR A 290 -3.04 3.75 21.69
C TYR A 290 -2.93 3.16 23.08
N ALA A 291 -3.23 4.01 24.07
CA ALA A 291 -3.37 3.63 25.45
C ALA A 291 -4.60 4.31 26.04
N HIS A 292 -5.45 3.55 26.71
CA HIS A 292 -6.67 4.06 27.34
C HIS A 292 -6.76 3.69 28.81
N THR A 293 -7.54 4.49 29.52
CA THR A 293 -8.16 4.06 30.77
C THR A 293 -9.34 3.14 30.45
N TYR A 294 -9.61 2.16 31.29
CA TYR A 294 -10.71 1.21 31.17
C TYR A 294 -11.53 1.23 32.45
N SER A 295 -12.75 1.77 32.42
CA SER A 295 -13.66 1.78 33.55
C SER A 295 -14.57 0.55 33.47
N VAL A 296 -14.46 -0.33 34.46
CA VAL A 296 -15.14 -1.63 34.49
C VAL A 296 -16.62 -1.42 34.84
N VAL A 297 -17.49 -2.07 34.07
CA VAL A 297 -18.95 -2.09 34.29
C VAL A 297 -19.40 -3.49 34.68
N ASP A 298 -18.73 -4.51 34.18
CA ASP A 298 -19.02 -5.92 34.42
C ASP A 298 -17.71 -6.73 34.41
N GLY A 299 -17.66 -7.82 35.18
CA GLY A 299 -16.51 -8.73 35.27
C GLY A 299 -15.74 -8.71 36.59
N ALA A 300 -14.93 -9.75 36.79
CA ALA A 300 -14.16 -9.99 38.01
C ALA A 300 -12.78 -9.31 38.00
N PHE A 301 -12.75 -8.01 37.69
CA PHE A 301 -11.53 -7.21 37.64
C PHE A 301 -10.97 -6.94 39.05
N ALA A 302 -9.65 -6.73 39.12
CA ALA A 302 -8.97 -6.39 40.39
C ALA A 302 -9.42 -5.02 40.95
N SER A 303 -9.85 -4.12 40.06
CA SER A 303 -10.34 -2.79 40.41
C SER A 303 -11.37 -2.27 39.41
N ASP A 304 -12.20 -1.31 39.85
CA ASP A 304 -13.21 -0.63 39.01
C ASP A 304 -12.61 0.13 37.82
N THR A 305 -11.29 0.30 37.80
CA THR A 305 -10.54 0.92 36.70
C THR A 305 -9.29 0.11 36.38
N SER A 306 -8.96 -0.03 35.10
CA SER A 306 -7.73 -0.63 34.58
C SER A 306 -7.12 0.24 33.48
N PHE A 307 -5.98 -0.19 32.94
CA PHE A 307 -5.34 0.40 31.77
C PHE A 307 -5.36 -0.57 30.62
N LEU A 308 -5.40 -0.05 29.40
CA LEU A 308 -5.31 -0.86 28.19
C LEU A 308 -4.31 -0.24 27.22
N VAL A 309 -3.60 -1.12 26.51
CA VAL A 309 -2.75 -0.76 25.38
C VAL A 309 -3.22 -1.52 24.16
N GLY A 310 -3.18 -0.90 22.98
CA GLY A 310 -3.63 -1.55 21.77
C GLY A 310 -3.03 -0.99 20.50
N ALA A 311 -3.21 -1.75 19.44
CA ALA A 311 -2.89 -1.38 18.08
C ALA A 311 -4.09 -1.65 17.18
N ARG A 312 -4.25 -0.83 16.13
CA ARG A 312 -5.33 -0.95 15.14
C ARG A 312 -4.78 -0.70 13.75
N ALA A 313 -5.15 -1.54 12.80
CA ALA A 313 -4.90 -1.33 11.38
C ALA A 313 -6.22 -0.97 10.68
N GLU A 314 -6.26 0.17 9.99
CA GLU A 314 -7.43 0.69 9.27
C GLU A 314 -7.16 0.63 7.77
N MET A 315 -7.98 -0.06 6.98
CA MET A 315 -7.79 -0.10 5.53
C MET A 315 -8.20 1.24 4.92
N THR A 316 -7.25 1.93 4.30
CA THR A 316 -7.48 3.26 3.70
C THR A 316 -7.69 3.17 2.20
N ARG A 317 -6.90 2.34 1.50
CA ARG A 317 -6.98 2.25 0.04
C ARG A 317 -8.17 1.40 -0.41
N GLY A 318 -8.97 1.93 -1.31
CA GLY A 318 -10.25 1.37 -1.74
C GLY A 318 -11.44 1.88 -0.93
N PHE A 319 -11.20 2.60 0.16
CA PHE A 319 -12.22 3.06 1.09
C PHE A 319 -12.12 4.58 1.31
N PHE A 320 -13.19 5.21 1.79
CA PHE A 320 -13.17 6.65 2.09
C PHE A 320 -13.89 6.93 3.40
N ASN A 321 -15.23 6.96 3.37
CA ASN A 321 -16.02 7.22 4.57
C ASN A 321 -16.24 5.98 5.41
N VAL A 322 -16.25 4.77 4.83
CA VAL A 322 -16.44 3.51 5.58
C VAL A 322 -15.21 2.65 5.34
N ARG A 323 -14.44 2.40 6.38
CA ARG A 323 -13.14 1.73 6.32
C ARG A 323 -13.16 0.47 7.20
N PRO A 324 -12.83 -0.72 6.66
CA PRO A 324 -12.61 -1.89 7.49
C PRO A 324 -11.43 -1.66 8.43
N TYR A 325 -11.51 -2.20 9.64
CA TYR A 325 -10.38 -2.20 10.56
C TYR A 325 -10.25 -3.52 11.31
N ALA A 326 -9.04 -3.81 11.75
CA ALA A 326 -8.74 -4.85 12.72
C ALA A 326 -7.94 -4.23 13.88
N ALA A 327 -8.25 -4.61 15.12
CA ALA A 327 -7.55 -4.11 16.29
C ALA A 327 -7.20 -5.26 17.23
N VAL A 328 -6.08 -5.12 17.92
CA VAL A 328 -5.69 -5.97 19.04
C VAL A 328 -5.41 -5.08 20.23
N GLN A 329 -6.00 -5.40 21.38
CA GLN A 329 -5.83 -4.63 22.60
C GLN A 329 -5.68 -5.56 23.81
N MET A 330 -4.84 -5.17 24.76
CA MET A 330 -4.61 -5.88 26.00
C MET A 330 -5.07 -5.01 27.17
N ILE A 331 -5.93 -5.56 28.03
CA ILE A 331 -6.34 -4.92 29.27
C ILE A 331 -5.39 -5.40 30.37
N LEU A 332 -4.77 -4.46 31.08
CA LEU A 332 -3.76 -4.69 32.10
C LEU A 332 -4.43 -4.97 33.46
N ASP A 333 -5.18 -6.07 33.51
CA ASP A 333 -5.82 -6.57 34.71
C ASP A 333 -5.32 -7.98 35.05
N SER A 334 -4.79 -8.16 36.26
CA SER A 334 -4.19 -9.44 36.68
C SER A 334 -5.22 -10.50 37.04
N ASP A 335 -6.37 -10.10 37.57
CA ASP A 335 -7.41 -11.02 38.06
C ASP A 335 -8.17 -11.64 36.89
N MET A 336 -8.32 -10.86 35.81
CA MET A 336 -8.80 -11.31 34.52
C MET A 336 -7.70 -11.88 33.61
N TRP A 337 -6.52 -12.18 34.14
CA TRP A 337 -5.40 -12.82 33.42
C TRP A 337 -4.96 -12.09 32.14
N LEU A 338 -4.96 -10.75 32.19
CA LEU A 338 -4.60 -9.86 31.10
C LEU A 338 -5.42 -10.14 29.83
N PRO A 339 -6.70 -9.75 29.78
CA PRO A 339 -7.56 -9.97 28.61
C PRO A 339 -6.93 -9.42 27.34
N LEU A 340 -6.92 -10.23 26.28
CA LEU A 340 -6.43 -9.89 24.96
C LEU A 340 -7.59 -9.97 23.96
N ASN A 341 -7.98 -8.83 23.41
CA ASN A 341 -9.14 -8.72 22.53
C ASN A 341 -8.67 -8.49 21.10
N ALA A 342 -9.18 -9.30 20.19
CA ALA A 342 -9.09 -9.09 18.76
C ALA A 342 -10.44 -8.61 18.24
N ILE A 343 -10.46 -7.46 17.58
CA ILE A 343 -11.68 -6.80 17.10
C ILE A 343 -11.58 -6.66 15.59
N ILE A 344 -12.64 -7.05 14.87
CA ILE A 344 -12.79 -6.78 13.44
C ILE A 344 -14.08 -6.00 13.22
N GLY A 345 -14.02 -4.96 12.38
CA GLY A 345 -15.16 -4.09 12.22
C GLY A 345 -15.02 -3.09 11.09
N ALA A 346 -15.87 -2.09 11.14
CA ALA A 346 -15.82 -0.96 10.24
C ALA A 346 -15.88 0.35 11.03
N GLU A 347 -15.18 1.35 10.54
CA GLU A 347 -15.29 2.72 11.00
C GLU A 347 -15.93 3.59 9.93
N TYR A 348 -16.68 4.59 10.39
CA TYR A 348 -17.17 5.69 9.60
C TYR A 348 -16.37 6.95 9.90
N SER A 349 -15.80 7.59 8.89
CA SER A 349 -14.94 8.76 9.00
C SER A 349 -15.53 9.95 8.25
N MET A 350 -15.54 11.12 8.88
CA MET A 350 -15.89 12.40 8.28
C MET A 350 -14.69 13.35 8.33
N PHE A 351 -14.27 13.83 7.17
CA PHE A 351 -13.11 14.70 7.03
C PHE A 351 -13.52 16.17 6.92
N MET A 352 -12.96 17.00 7.80
CA MET A 352 -13.06 18.45 7.82
C MET A 352 -11.65 19.04 7.77
N ARG A 353 -11.05 19.03 6.57
CA ARG A 353 -9.64 19.36 6.35
C ARG A 353 -8.71 18.43 7.15
N ARG A 354 -7.95 18.97 8.11
CA ARG A 354 -7.02 18.22 8.97
C ARG A 354 -7.72 17.49 10.11
N LEU A 355 -8.94 17.92 10.46
CA LEU A 355 -9.74 17.29 11.49
C LEU A 355 -10.55 16.15 10.86
N GLU A 356 -10.51 15.00 11.49
CA GLU A 356 -11.33 13.85 11.15
C GLU A 356 -12.12 13.45 12.40
N VAL A 357 -13.40 13.17 12.24
CA VAL A 357 -14.25 12.65 13.32
C VAL A 357 -14.94 11.39 12.83
N GLY A 358 -15.07 10.41 13.70
CA GLY A 358 -15.61 9.12 13.28
C GLY A 358 -16.21 8.30 14.40
N ALA A 359 -16.85 7.23 13.98
CA ALA A 359 -17.41 6.20 14.85
C ALA A 359 -17.00 4.83 14.32
N ARG A 360 -16.83 3.86 15.21
CA ARG A 360 -16.46 2.49 14.84
C ARG A 360 -17.32 1.50 15.57
N ALA A 361 -17.54 0.35 14.95
CA ALA A 361 -18.17 -0.79 15.56
C ALA A 361 -17.56 -2.08 14.99
N GLY A 362 -17.45 -3.09 15.84
CA GLY A 362 -16.86 -4.37 15.47
C GLY A 362 -17.33 -5.51 16.37
N LEU A 363 -17.13 -6.71 15.84
CA LEU A 363 -17.22 -7.95 16.61
C LEU A 363 -15.86 -8.21 17.23
N ALA A 364 -15.87 -8.71 18.46
CA ALA A 364 -14.68 -8.98 19.21
C ALA A 364 -14.61 -10.46 19.61
N GLY A 365 -13.45 -11.07 19.42
CA GLY A 365 -13.07 -12.31 20.09
C GLY A 365 -12.03 -11.98 21.14
N SER A 366 -12.07 -12.65 22.28
CA SER A 366 -11.09 -12.42 23.33
C SER A 366 -10.58 -13.72 23.92
N THR A 367 -9.33 -13.70 24.32
CA THR A 367 -8.66 -14.71 25.12
C THR A 367 -7.98 -14.01 26.30
N ASN A 368 -7.33 -14.76 27.17
CA ASN A 368 -6.54 -14.20 28.26
C ASN A 368 -5.06 -14.48 27.96
N ALA A 369 -4.13 -13.59 28.30
CA ALA A 369 -2.72 -13.76 27.95
C ALA A 369 -2.13 -15.08 28.48
N ILE A 370 -2.57 -15.51 29.67
CA ILE A 370 -2.18 -16.81 30.24
C ILE A 370 -2.72 -17.97 29.41
N VAL A 371 -3.98 -17.92 28.96
CA VAL A 371 -4.56 -18.94 28.08
C VAL A 371 -3.81 -18.99 26.76
N ARG A 372 -3.43 -17.82 26.20
CA ARG A 372 -2.63 -17.75 24.98
C ARG A 372 -1.25 -18.38 25.15
N LEU A 373 -0.59 -18.18 26.29
CA LEU A 373 0.68 -18.84 26.60
C LEU A 373 0.54 -20.36 26.72
N ILE A 374 -0.56 -20.84 27.30
CA ILE A 374 -0.85 -22.28 27.41
C ILE A 374 -1.15 -22.86 26.02
N GLU A 375 -2.00 -22.21 25.24
CA GLU A 375 -2.30 -22.57 23.86
C GLU A 375 -1.01 -22.63 23.04
N ASP A 376 -0.14 -21.63 23.19
CA ASP A 376 1.16 -21.62 22.55
C ASP A 376 2.08 -22.76 22.98
N ALA A 377 1.92 -23.30 24.19
CA ALA A 377 2.71 -24.44 24.64
C ALA A 377 2.11 -25.80 24.23
N ALA A 378 0.79 -25.87 24.00
CA ALA A 378 0.06 -27.13 23.93
C ALA A 378 -0.71 -27.38 22.61
N SER A 379 -1.04 -26.33 21.85
CA SER A 379 -1.84 -26.45 20.62
C SER A 379 -0.97 -26.78 19.41
N GLU A 380 -1.43 -27.75 18.62
CA GLU A 380 -0.87 -28.08 17.30
C GLU A 380 -1.71 -27.47 16.15
N SER A 381 -2.81 -26.79 16.46
CA SER A 381 -3.70 -26.14 15.47
C SER A 381 -3.50 -24.64 15.42
N ASP A 382 -3.80 -24.05 14.26
CA ASP A 382 -3.81 -22.60 14.04
C ASP A 382 -5.03 -21.90 14.67
N ASP A 383 -6.04 -22.67 15.09
CA ASP A 383 -7.29 -22.12 15.62
C ASP A 383 -7.10 -21.52 17.03
N PRO A 384 -7.33 -20.21 17.21
CA PRO A 384 -7.13 -19.54 18.49
C PRO A 384 -8.11 -20.03 19.56
N TRP A 385 -7.61 -20.20 20.79
CA TRP A 385 -8.45 -20.54 21.94
C TRP A 385 -9.15 -19.27 22.46
N PHE A 386 -10.33 -18.99 21.91
CA PHE A 386 -11.18 -17.91 22.41
C PHE A 386 -11.88 -18.32 23.70
N THR A 387 -11.84 -17.43 24.69
CA THR A 387 -12.57 -17.55 25.95
C THR A 387 -13.84 -16.68 25.97
N HIS A 388 -13.87 -15.63 25.15
CA HIS A 388 -15.02 -14.74 25.04
C HIS A 388 -15.30 -14.32 23.59
N TYR A 389 -16.54 -13.90 23.37
CA TYR A 389 -16.96 -13.20 22.15
C TYR A 389 -17.82 -12.00 22.55
N GLY A 390 -17.83 -10.95 21.73
CA GLY A 390 -18.46 -9.71 22.14
C GLY A 390 -18.54 -8.67 21.04
N ILE A 391 -18.83 -7.45 21.48
CA ILE A 391 -18.93 -6.29 20.62
C ILE A 391 -18.04 -5.17 21.15
N SER A 392 -17.58 -4.35 20.23
CA SER A 392 -16.86 -3.11 20.52
C SER A 392 -17.46 -1.99 19.69
N ALA A 393 -17.73 -0.84 20.31
CA ALA A 393 -18.24 0.34 19.61
C ALA A 393 -17.68 1.62 20.23
N GLY A 394 -17.35 2.60 19.41
CA GLY A 394 -16.75 3.83 19.91
C GLY A 394 -16.80 4.99 18.93
N ALA A 395 -16.32 6.13 19.37
CA ALA A 395 -16.15 7.34 18.57
C ALA A 395 -14.79 7.97 18.80
N TYR A 396 -14.31 8.73 17.82
CA TYR A 396 -13.02 9.38 17.88
C TYR A 396 -13.02 10.74 17.20
N ALA A 397 -12.05 11.56 17.59
CA ALA A 397 -11.63 12.73 16.86
C ALA A 397 -10.11 12.67 16.66
N SER A 398 -9.66 12.85 15.43
CA SER A 398 -8.23 12.83 15.07
C SER A 398 -7.83 14.09 14.33
N PHE A 399 -6.57 14.48 14.49
CA PHE A 399 -5.99 15.66 13.83
C PHE A 399 -4.70 15.30 13.11
N LEU A 400 -4.65 15.63 11.82
CA LEU A 400 -3.49 15.44 10.97
C LEU A 400 -2.40 16.46 11.29
N VAL A 401 -1.36 16.02 12.01
CA VAL A 401 -0.23 16.86 12.45
C VAL A 401 0.74 17.07 11.29
N THR A 402 1.22 15.97 10.73
CA THR A 402 2.07 15.94 9.52
C THR A 402 1.33 15.20 8.42
N ARG A 403 1.90 15.15 7.21
CA ARG A 403 1.34 14.37 6.11
C ARG A 403 1.12 12.90 6.47
N ASP A 404 1.99 12.35 7.31
CA ASP A 404 2.14 10.92 7.58
C ASP A 404 1.68 10.52 9.00
N MET A 405 1.26 11.48 9.83
CA MET A 405 0.95 11.25 11.25
C MET A 405 -0.32 12.01 11.70
N LYS A 406 -1.23 11.28 12.35
CA LYS A 406 -2.39 11.83 13.07
C LYS A 406 -2.24 11.56 14.57
N ILE A 407 -2.79 12.46 15.38
CA ILE A 407 -3.05 12.20 16.80
C ILE A 407 -4.55 12.08 16.99
N PHE A 408 -5.01 11.23 17.91
CA PHE A 408 -6.44 11.08 18.17
C PHE A 408 -6.77 10.95 19.64
N VAL A 409 -8.00 11.32 19.95
CA VAL A 409 -8.69 11.03 21.20
C VAL A 409 -9.88 10.14 20.88
N GLU A 410 -10.12 9.13 21.70
CA GLU A 410 -11.19 8.19 21.44
C GLU A 410 -11.86 7.69 22.72
N GLY A 411 -13.18 7.47 22.59
CA GLY A 411 -14.00 6.81 23.59
C GLY A 411 -14.60 5.54 22.99
N GLN A 412 -14.55 4.42 23.71
CA GLN A 412 -15.03 3.13 23.26
C GLN A 412 -15.79 2.42 24.38
N PHE A 413 -16.68 1.51 24.03
CA PHE A 413 -17.33 0.59 24.94
C PHE A 413 -17.16 -0.82 24.40
N ASP A 414 -16.75 -1.73 25.26
CA ASP A 414 -16.66 -3.15 24.96
C ASP A 414 -17.56 -3.95 25.90
N TYR A 415 -18.17 -5.00 25.37
CA TYR A 415 -18.87 -5.99 26.16
C TYR A 415 -18.60 -7.39 25.61
N MET A 416 -18.15 -8.29 26.47
CA MET A 416 -17.62 -9.61 26.15
C MET A 416 -18.36 -10.66 26.98
N LEU A 417 -18.89 -11.66 26.28
CA LEU A 417 -19.59 -12.80 26.85
C LEU A 417 -18.63 -13.98 26.98
N GLY A 418 -18.48 -14.49 28.19
CA GLY A 418 -17.66 -15.65 28.50
C GLY A 418 -18.28 -16.93 27.97
N ILE A 419 -17.53 -17.66 27.15
CA ILE A 419 -17.95 -18.95 26.56
C ILE A 419 -18.05 -20.02 27.66
N VAL A 420 -17.15 -19.95 28.65
CA VAL A 420 -17.09 -20.87 29.80
C VAL A 420 -17.26 -20.12 31.11
N SER A 421 -18.18 -19.15 31.14
CA SER A 421 -18.50 -18.32 32.31
C SER A 421 -18.86 -19.13 33.57
N GLY A 422 -19.32 -20.38 33.43
CA GLY A 422 -19.53 -21.27 34.58
C GLY A 422 -18.26 -21.59 35.39
N LEU A 423 -17.05 -21.31 34.88
CA LEU A 423 -15.78 -21.48 35.60
C LEU A 423 -15.44 -20.30 36.53
N GLY A 424 -16.10 -19.15 36.36
CA GLY A 424 -15.85 -17.95 37.16
C GLY A 424 -14.52 -17.24 36.87
N GLY A 425 -14.38 -16.03 37.40
CA GLY A 425 -13.13 -15.27 37.39
C GLY A 425 -12.74 -14.82 35.98
N PRO A 426 -11.54 -15.19 35.46
CA PRO A 426 -11.05 -14.70 34.17
C PRO A 426 -11.87 -15.15 32.95
N PHE A 427 -12.86 -16.03 33.15
CA PHE A 427 -13.78 -16.52 32.12
C PHE A 427 -15.20 -15.94 32.23
N ASP A 428 -15.47 -15.12 33.24
CA ASP A 428 -16.76 -14.44 33.39
C ASP A 428 -16.97 -13.38 32.31
N ASN A 429 -18.23 -13.00 32.07
CA ASN A 429 -18.54 -11.86 31.22
C ASN A 429 -17.82 -10.62 31.73
N TYR A 430 -17.46 -9.73 30.82
CA TYR A 430 -16.93 -8.45 31.21
C TYR A 430 -17.24 -7.33 30.23
N GLY A 431 -17.18 -6.11 30.72
CA GLY A 431 -17.36 -4.94 29.88
C GLY A 431 -16.98 -3.65 30.57
N GLY A 432 -16.82 -2.61 29.76
CA GLY A 432 -16.32 -1.35 30.27
C GLY A 432 -16.21 -0.25 29.24
N TYR A 433 -16.09 0.96 29.75
CA TYR A 433 -15.85 2.15 28.96
C TYR A 433 -14.36 2.43 28.87
N GLN A 434 -13.91 2.77 27.68
CA GLN A 434 -12.55 3.18 27.41
C GLN A 434 -12.51 4.66 27.07
N LEU A 435 -11.48 5.34 27.56
CA LEU A 435 -11.14 6.69 27.14
C LEU A 435 -9.63 6.83 27.07
N GLY A 436 -9.13 7.33 25.94
CA GLY A 436 -7.73 7.71 25.86
C GLY A 436 -7.31 8.29 24.53
N VAL A 437 -6.04 8.10 24.23
CA VAL A 437 -5.34 8.80 23.15
C VAL A 437 -4.41 7.87 22.40
N GLY A 438 -4.08 8.24 21.17
CA GLY A 438 -3.12 7.49 20.38
C GLY A 438 -2.57 8.28 19.20
N VAL A 439 -1.70 7.60 18.45
CA VAL A 439 -1.03 8.11 17.27
C VAL A 439 -1.29 7.14 16.12
N THR A 440 -1.65 7.69 14.96
CA THR A 440 -1.81 6.93 13.72
C THR A 440 -0.70 7.30 12.75
N PHE A 441 -0.04 6.29 12.21
CA PHE A 441 0.95 6.39 11.14
C PHE A 441 0.31 5.93 9.84
N LYS A 442 0.41 6.75 8.80
CA LYS A 442 -0.09 6.40 7.46
C LYS A 442 0.94 5.56 6.72
N MET A 443 0.60 4.32 6.40
CA MET A 443 1.51 3.36 5.76
C MET A 443 1.28 3.30 4.26
#